data_AF-A0A9E5GG20-F1
#
_entry.id   AF-A0A9E5GG20-F1
#
_cell.length_a   1.000
_cell.length_b   1.000
_cell.length_c   1.000
_cell.angle_alpha   90.00
_cell.angle_beta   90.00
_cell.angle_gamma   90.00
#
_symmetry.space_group_name_H-M   'P 1'
#
loop_
_entity.id
_entity.type
_entity.pdbx_description
1 polymer ?
#
loop_
_entity_poly.entity_id
_entity_poly.type
_entity_poly.pdbx_seq_one_letter_code
_entity_poly.pdbx_strand_id
1 'polypeptide(L)'
;MQYLPLSKTEQNKLTELVVLYKKQPGNKALRLLVHEKTQQLLYELPSFLNILEEEDCCEFFLYCYDTIDHFITRFQTGKLSYYAYIVEVVRRRCRFFVYQRSKEQFREQVILEHDYEYQDDTEEVAETCSYTVLN
;
A
#
# COMPACT_ATOMS: atom_id res chain seq x y z
N MET A 1 -5.21 15.69 -14.65
CA MET A 1 -4.25 15.31 -13.60
C MET A 1 -3.73 16.57 -12.95
N GLN A 2 -3.77 16.67 -11.62
CA GLN A 2 -3.22 17.81 -10.89
C GLN A 2 -1.75 17.47 -10.64
N TYR A 3 -0.81 18.20 -11.23
CA TYR A 3 0.62 17.86 -11.08
C TYR A 3 1.10 18.26 -9.69
N LEU A 4 1.53 17.27 -8.90
CA LEU A 4 2.32 17.53 -7.70
C LEU A 4 3.64 18.22 -8.09
N PRO A 5 4.19 19.09 -7.22
CA PRO A 5 3.73 19.40 -5.87
C PRO A 5 2.61 20.44 -5.84
N LEU A 6 1.70 20.32 -4.85
CA LEU A 6 0.70 21.36 -4.59
C LEU A 6 1.37 22.70 -4.25
N SER A 7 0.84 23.81 -4.80
CA SER A 7 1.26 25.16 -4.43
C SER A 7 0.99 25.43 -2.94
N LYS A 8 1.69 26.40 -2.33
CA LYS A 8 1.50 26.73 -0.92
C LYS A 8 0.05 27.10 -0.58
N THR A 9 -0.62 27.80 -1.51
CA THR A 9 -2.03 28.17 -1.40
C THR A 9 -2.94 26.94 -1.38
N GLU A 10 -2.70 25.97 -2.25
CA GLU A 10 -3.46 24.71 -2.28
C GLU A 10 -3.23 23.88 -1.02
N GLN A 11 -1.99 23.80 -0.54
CA GLN A 11 -1.68 23.10 0.71
C GLN A 11 -2.39 23.73 1.92
N ASN A 12 -2.47 25.06 1.98
CA ASN A 12 -3.17 25.76 3.05
C ASN A 12 -4.69 25.49 2.97
N LYS A 13 -5.29 25.63 1.77
CA LYS A 13 -6.71 25.32 1.53
C LYS A 13 -7.06 23.88 1.93
N LEU A 14 -6.23 22.91 1.56
CA LEU A 14 -6.44 21.51 1.94
C LEU A 14 -6.36 21.33 3.46
N THR A 15 -5.40 22.01 4.11
CA THR A 15 -5.28 21.97 5.58
C THR A 15 -6.53 22.54 6.25
N GLU A 16 -7.06 23.66 5.75
CA GLU A 16 -8.30 24.27 6.25
C GLU A 16 -9.51 23.35 6.06
N LEU A 17 -9.64 22.69 4.89
CA LEU A 17 -10.71 21.73 4.62
C LEU A 17 -10.69 20.56 5.61
N VAL A 18 -9.51 20.00 5.89
CA VAL A 18 -9.35 18.91 6.87
C VAL A 18 -9.71 19.37 8.28
N VAL A 19 -9.28 20.58 8.66
CA VAL A 19 -9.62 21.15 9.97
C VAL A 19 -11.13 21.39 10.08
N LEU A 20 -11.78 21.89 9.02
CA LEU A 20 -13.21 22.09 8.97
C LEU A 20 -13.96 20.75 9.09
N TYR A 21 -13.48 19.72 8.38
CA TYR A 21 -14.04 18.36 8.47
C TYR A 21 -14.01 17.84 9.89
N LYS A 22 -12.88 18.00 10.59
CA LYS A 22 -12.74 17.57 11.99
C LYS A 22 -13.67 18.32 12.95
N LYS A 23 -14.09 19.54 12.62
CA LYS A 23 -15.09 20.30 13.38
C LYS A 23 -16.53 19.91 13.04
N GLN A 24 -16.77 19.33 11.86
CA GLN A 24 -18.09 18.99 11.33
C GLN A 24 -18.13 17.55 10.80
N PRO A 25 -17.95 16.51 11.67
CA PRO A 25 -17.84 15.12 11.22
C PRO A 25 -19.12 14.59 10.55
N GLY A 26 -20.29 15.20 10.81
CA GLY A 26 -21.55 14.84 10.17
C GLY A 26 -21.70 15.35 8.72
N ASN A 27 -20.80 16.20 8.24
CA ASN A 27 -20.86 16.76 6.89
C ASN A 27 -20.31 15.76 5.87
N LYS A 28 -21.21 14.98 5.25
CA LYS A 28 -20.87 13.94 4.28
C LYS A 28 -20.14 14.47 3.04
N ALA A 29 -20.55 15.63 2.52
CA ALA A 29 -19.92 16.23 1.33
C ALA A 29 -18.46 16.63 1.62
N LEU A 30 -18.22 17.19 2.81
CA LEU A 30 -16.88 17.57 3.23
C LEU A 30 -16.01 16.34 3.51
N ARG A 31 -16.57 15.27 4.09
CA ARG A 31 -15.87 13.99 4.24
C ARG A 31 -15.42 13.45 2.88
N LEU A 32 -16.34 13.38 1.92
CA LEU A 32 -16.07 12.88 0.57
C LEU A 32 -14.94 13.68 -0.09
N LEU A 33 -15.02 15.01 -0.05
CA LEU A 33 -14.01 15.89 -0.65
C LEU A 33 -12.62 15.70 -0.02
N VAL A 34 -12.53 15.65 1.31
CA VAL A 34 -11.26 15.43 2.01
C VAL A 34 -10.71 14.05 1.68
N HIS A 35 -11.57 13.03 1.67
CA HIS A 35 -11.18 11.66 1.37
C HIS A 35 -10.63 11.52 -0.06
N GLU A 36 -11.33 12.07 -1.05
CA GLU A 36 -10.88 12.08 -2.46
C GLU A 36 -9.52 12.77 -2.61
N LYS A 37 -9.32 13.91 -1.93
CA LYS A 37 -8.03 14.61 -1.96
C LYS A 37 -6.92 13.80 -1.29
N THR A 38 -7.22 13.11 -0.20
CA THR A 38 -6.24 12.22 0.44
C THR A 38 -5.94 11.00 -0.43
N GLN A 39 -6.94 10.42 -1.11
CA GLN A 39 -6.74 9.33 -2.07
C GLN A 39 -5.81 9.74 -3.20
N GLN A 40 -6.07 10.92 -3.80
CA GLN A 40 -5.23 11.47 -4.86
C GLN A 40 -3.78 11.62 -4.39
N LEU A 41 -3.56 12.18 -3.20
CA LEU A 41 -2.21 12.32 -2.64
C LEU A 41 -1.54 10.98 -2.40
N LEU A 42 -2.24 9.97 -1.88
CA LEU A 42 -1.67 8.64 -1.63
C LEU A 42 -1.28 7.91 -2.92
N TYR A 43 -1.99 8.16 -4.02
CA TYR A 43 -1.68 7.59 -5.33
C TYR A 43 -0.50 8.32 -6.00
N GLU A 44 -0.47 9.64 -5.99
CA GLU A 44 0.49 10.44 -6.77
C GLU A 44 1.83 10.66 -6.03
N LEU A 45 1.83 10.77 -4.68
CA LEU A 45 3.04 11.09 -3.92
C LEU A 45 4.16 10.04 -3.99
N PRO A 46 3.90 8.72 -3.97
CA PRO A 46 4.99 7.73 -3.99
C PRO A 46 5.91 7.87 -5.21
N SER A 47 5.32 8.00 -6.40
CA SER A 47 6.04 8.25 -7.66
C SER A 47 6.69 9.64 -7.66
N PHE A 48 5.94 10.69 -7.27
CA PHE A 48 6.49 12.05 -7.21
C PHE A 48 7.72 12.17 -6.29
N LEU A 49 7.75 11.41 -5.19
CA LEU A 49 8.86 11.40 -4.24
C LEU A 49 9.99 10.43 -4.65
N ASN A 50 9.87 9.75 -5.81
CA ASN A 50 10.77 8.70 -6.28
C ASN A 50 10.97 7.57 -5.27
N ILE A 51 9.89 7.18 -4.57
CA ILE A 51 9.93 6.09 -3.58
C ILE A 51 9.48 4.78 -4.21
N LEU A 52 8.48 4.85 -5.09
CA LEU A 52 7.93 3.73 -5.85
C LEU A 52 7.86 4.13 -7.32
N GLU A 53 7.98 3.14 -8.20
CA GLU A 53 7.66 3.30 -9.62
C GLU A 53 6.16 3.58 -9.80
N GLU A 54 5.78 4.22 -10.90
CA GLU A 54 4.37 4.55 -11.18
C GLU A 54 3.47 3.30 -11.20
N GLU A 55 3.99 2.18 -11.71
CA GLU A 55 3.30 0.89 -11.79
C GLU A 55 2.93 0.33 -10.41
N ASP A 56 3.78 0.58 -9.40
CA ASP A 56 3.59 0.11 -8.02
C ASP A 56 2.66 1.03 -7.20
N CYS A 57 2.35 2.23 -7.70
CA CYS A 57 1.55 3.21 -6.96
C CYS A 57 0.09 2.77 -6.76
N CYS A 58 -0.46 2.02 -7.72
CA CYS A 58 -1.81 1.47 -7.60
C CYS A 58 -1.90 0.43 -6.47
N GLU A 59 -0.95 -0.49 -6.40
CA GLU A 59 -0.89 -1.51 -5.35
C GLU A 59 -0.69 -0.88 -3.96
N PHE A 60 0.21 0.11 -3.87
CA PHE A 60 0.40 0.88 -2.65
C PHE A 60 -0.86 1.64 -2.21
N PHE A 61 -1.59 2.23 -3.15
CA PHE A 61 -2.84 2.92 -2.88
C PHE A 61 -3.88 1.96 -2.28
N LEU A 62 -4.05 0.77 -2.88
CA LEU A 62 -4.94 -0.28 -2.36
C LEU A 62 -4.51 -0.72 -0.96
N TYR A 63 -3.22 -0.91 -0.72
CA TYR A 63 -2.67 -1.21 0.60
C TYR A 63 -3.05 -0.15 1.66
N CYS A 64 -3.17 1.12 1.26
CA CYS A 64 -3.53 2.20 2.18
C CYS A 64 -5.04 2.48 2.29
N TYR A 65 -5.87 1.94 1.39
CA TYR A 65 -7.26 2.38 1.18
C TYR A 65 -8.12 2.38 2.46
N ASP A 66 -8.11 1.26 3.19
CA ASP A 66 -8.91 1.11 4.42
C ASP A 66 -8.40 1.97 5.59
N THR A 67 -7.19 2.52 5.47
CA THR A 67 -6.56 3.34 6.51
C THR A 67 -6.66 4.85 6.25
N ILE A 68 -7.28 5.28 5.16
CA ILE A 68 -7.38 6.70 4.79
C ILE A 68 -8.09 7.53 5.87
N ASP A 69 -9.24 7.07 6.35
CA ASP A 69 -9.97 7.72 7.43
C ASP A 69 -9.11 7.83 8.71
N HIS A 70 -8.24 6.85 8.96
CA HIS A 70 -7.30 6.91 10.08
C HIS A 70 -6.25 8.01 9.90
N PHE A 71 -5.71 8.21 8.69
CA PHE A 71 -4.76 9.29 8.44
C PHE A 71 -5.40 10.66 8.61
N ILE A 72 -6.61 10.85 8.07
CA ILE A 72 -7.36 12.10 8.20
C ILE A 72 -7.62 12.41 9.68
N THR A 73 -8.11 11.44 10.46
CA THR A 73 -8.44 11.64 11.87
C THR A 73 -7.23 11.91 12.75
N ARG A 74 -6.08 11.25 12.48
CA ARG A 74 -4.83 11.39 13.24
C ARG A 74 -4.08 12.70 13.00
N PHE A 75 -4.40 13.44 11.94
CA PHE A 75 -3.77 14.73 11.67
C PHE A 75 -3.93 15.70 12.85
N GLN A 76 -2.83 16.35 13.27
CA GLN A 76 -2.82 17.36 14.32
C GLN A 76 -2.43 18.72 13.74
N THR A 77 -3.28 19.72 13.94
CA THR A 77 -3.02 21.09 13.52
C THR A 77 -1.83 21.69 14.29
N GLY A 78 -1.07 22.57 13.64
CA GLY A 78 -0.02 23.39 14.29
C GLY A 78 1.41 22.88 14.15
N LYS A 79 1.64 21.61 13.80
CA LYS A 79 2.99 21.08 13.55
C LYS A 79 3.45 21.30 12.10
N LEU A 80 2.55 21.02 11.15
CA LEU A 80 2.84 21.05 9.71
C LEU A 80 1.52 21.09 8.91
N SER A 81 1.60 21.42 7.62
CA SER A 81 0.42 21.39 6.73
C SER A 81 -0.09 19.96 6.55
N TYR A 82 -1.37 19.78 6.21
CA TYR A 82 -1.91 18.45 5.96
C TYR A 82 -1.18 17.74 4.81
N TYR A 83 -0.77 18.49 3.78
CA TYR A 83 0.05 17.95 2.69
C TYR A 83 1.39 17.39 3.22
N ALA A 84 2.13 18.17 4.01
CA ALA A 84 3.39 17.71 4.60
C ALA A 84 3.18 16.51 5.54
N TYR A 85 2.04 16.43 6.21
CA TYR A 85 1.67 15.28 7.04
C TYR A 85 1.55 14.03 6.18
N ILE A 86 0.82 14.11 5.06
CA ILE A 86 0.64 12.99 4.15
C ILE A 86 1.95 12.59 3.47
N VAL A 87 2.82 13.54 3.13
CA VAL A 87 4.19 13.21 2.64
C VAL A 87 4.93 12.31 3.62
N GLU A 88 4.88 12.61 4.92
CA GLU A 88 5.53 11.77 5.95
C GLU A 88 4.83 10.42 6.13
N VAL A 89 3.50 10.39 6.04
CA VAL A 89 2.72 9.13 6.04
C VAL A 89 3.14 8.25 4.86
N VAL A 90 3.20 8.79 3.65
CA VAL A 90 3.60 8.08 2.42
C VAL A 90 5.01 7.52 2.57
N ARG A 91 5.99 8.35 2.96
CA ARG A 91 7.38 7.89 3.21
C ARG A 91 7.48 6.74 4.20
N ARG A 92 6.67 6.77 5.26
CA ARG A 92 6.65 5.68 6.24
C ARG A 92 5.95 4.44 5.69
N ARG A 93 4.79 4.61 5.06
CA ARG A 93 3.96 3.50 4.58
C ARG A 93 4.58 2.79 3.37
N CYS A 94 5.20 3.50 2.43
CA CYS A 94 5.93 2.88 1.33
C CYS A 94 7.04 1.96 1.83
N ARG A 95 7.82 2.39 2.84
CA ARG A 95 8.85 1.53 3.44
C ARG A 95 8.30 0.24 4.02
N PHE A 96 7.17 0.32 4.73
CA PHE A 96 6.50 -0.88 5.24
C PHE A 96 5.91 -1.74 4.13
N PHE A 97 5.33 -1.13 3.11
CA PHE A 97 4.77 -1.82 1.94
C PHE A 97 5.84 -2.62 1.21
N VAL A 98 6.97 -1.99 0.86
CA VAL A 98 8.10 -2.67 0.20
C VAL A 98 8.64 -3.81 1.07
N TYR A 99 8.80 -3.58 2.37
CA TYR A 99 9.26 -4.63 3.29
C TYR A 99 8.30 -5.83 3.35
N GLN A 100 6.99 -5.59 3.42
CA GLN A 100 5.99 -6.67 3.43
C GLN A 100 5.99 -7.42 2.10
N ARG A 101 6.03 -6.70 0.97
CA ARG A 101 6.08 -7.30 -0.37
C ARG A 101 7.31 -8.20 -0.53
N SER A 102 8.50 -7.72 -0.15
CA SER A 102 9.72 -8.54 -0.20
C SER A 102 9.65 -9.77 0.73
N LYS A 103 9.00 -9.64 1.89
CA LYS A 103 8.81 -10.75 2.83
C LYS A 103 7.84 -11.79 2.29
N GLU A 104 6.79 -11.38 1.59
CA GLU A 104 5.83 -12.27 0.93
C GLU A 104 6.48 -12.99 -0.24
N GLN A 105 7.21 -12.29 -1.09
CA GLN A 105 7.98 -12.89 -2.19
C GLN A 105 8.99 -13.92 -1.70
N PHE A 106 9.71 -13.63 -0.61
CA PHE A 106 10.63 -14.59 -0.01
C PHE A 106 9.91 -15.85 0.51
N ARG A 107 8.72 -15.68 1.12
CA ARG A 107 7.91 -16.81 1.58
C ARG A 107 7.43 -17.67 0.42
N GLU A 108 6.96 -17.04 -0.65
CA GLU A 108 6.52 -17.75 -1.87
C GLU A 108 7.67 -18.53 -2.49
N GLN A 109 8.87 -17.95 -2.56
CA GLN A 109 10.07 -18.64 -3.06
C GLN A 109 10.43 -19.88 -2.24
N VAL A 110 10.44 -19.76 -0.90
CA VAL A 110 10.74 -20.90 -0.01
C VAL A 110 9.70 -22.01 -0.14
N ILE A 111 8.42 -21.68 -0.31
CA ILE A 111 7.36 -22.67 -0.53
C ILE A 111 7.58 -23.38 -1.87
N LEU A 112 7.86 -22.64 -2.94
CA LEU A 112 8.14 -23.22 -4.26
C LEU A 112 9.36 -24.14 -4.21
N GLU A 113 10.47 -23.71 -3.60
CA GLU A 113 11.68 -24.54 -3.44
C GLU A 113 11.38 -25.85 -2.71
N HIS A 114 10.60 -25.80 -1.62
CA HIS A 114 10.16 -26.98 -0.90
C HIS A 114 9.25 -27.87 -1.76
N ASP A 115 8.30 -27.31 -2.51
CA ASP A 115 7.42 -28.10 -3.39
C ASP A 115 8.20 -28.79 -4.53
N TYR A 116 9.26 -28.16 -5.06
CA TYR A 116 10.16 -28.79 -6.03
C TYR A 116 10.98 -29.93 -5.41
N GLU A 117 11.47 -29.76 -4.18
CA GLU A 117 12.27 -30.78 -3.47
C GLU A 117 11.43 -32.06 -3.21
N TYR A 118 10.11 -31.94 -3.01
CA TYR A 118 9.21 -33.09 -2.83
C TYR A 118 8.76 -33.74 -4.15
N GLN A 119 8.81 -33.02 -5.29
CA GLN A 119 8.49 -33.62 -6.59
C GLN A 119 9.64 -34.48 -7.13
N ASP A 120 10.90 -34.11 -6.87
CA ASP A 120 12.09 -34.88 -7.28
C ASP A 120 12.19 -36.22 -6.52
N ASP A 121 11.88 -36.24 -5.23
CA ASP A 121 11.89 -37.45 -4.39
C ASP A 121 10.74 -38.44 -4.69
N THR A 122 9.68 -38.02 -5.40
CA THR A 122 8.53 -38.88 -5.68
C THR A 122 8.65 -39.64 -7.01
N GLU A 123 9.51 -39.20 -7.94
CA GLU A 123 9.73 -39.88 -9.22
C GLU A 123 10.69 -41.09 -9.13
N GLU A 124 11.60 -41.15 -8.15
CA GLU A 124 12.52 -42.30 -7.99
C GLU A 124 11.91 -43.54 -7.29
N VAL A 125 10.75 -43.44 -6.64
CA VAL A 125 10.19 -44.55 -5.84
C VAL A 125 9.14 -45.39 -6.59
N ALA A 126 8.71 -44.96 -7.79
CA ALA A 126 7.63 -45.64 -8.53
C ALA A 126 8.09 -46.83 -9.39
N GLU A 127 9.39 -46.99 -9.67
CA GLU A 127 9.92 -48.07 -10.52
C GLU A 127 10.66 -49.15 -9.71
N THR A 128 9.96 -49.97 -8.91
CA THR A 128 10.38 -51.36 -8.60
C THR A 128 9.29 -52.11 -7.82
N CYS A 129 8.15 -52.36 -8.46
CA CYS A 129 7.25 -53.44 -8.04
C CYS A 129 6.86 -54.27 -9.26
N SER A 130 7.79 -55.13 -9.71
CA SER A 130 7.48 -56.17 -10.68
C SER A 130 6.56 -57.20 -10.01
N TYR A 131 5.28 -57.21 -10.38
CA TYR A 131 4.37 -58.30 -10.04
C TYR A 131 4.84 -59.58 -10.73
N THR A 132 5.33 -60.55 -9.96
CA THR A 132 5.49 -61.92 -10.42
C THR A 132 4.11 -62.58 -10.47
N VAL A 133 3.66 -62.93 -11.68
CA VAL A 133 2.45 -63.73 -11.89
C VAL A 133 2.76 -65.17 -11.44
N LEU A 134 2.07 -65.64 -10.39
CA LEU A 134 2.12 -67.04 -9.97
C LEU A 134 1.24 -67.87 -10.91
N ASN A 135 1.87 -68.82 -11.61
CA ASN A 135 1.20 -69.89 -12.37
C ASN A 135 0.56 -70.93 -11.44
#